data_AF-A0A838MXS6-F1
#
_entry.id   AF-A0A838MXS6-F1
#
_cell.length_a   1.000
_cell.length_b   1.000
_cell.length_c   1.000
_cell.angle_alpha   90.00
_cell.angle_beta   90.00
_cell.angle_gamma   90.00
#
_symmetry.space_group_name_H-M   'P 1'
#
loop_
_entity.id
_entity.type
_entity.pdbx_description
1 polymer ?
#
loop_
_entity_poly.entity_id
_entity_poly.type
_entity_poly.pdbx_seq_one_letter_code
_entity_poly.pdbx_strand_id
1 'polypeptide(L)' 'MINGIIGKKVGMTQLFAPDGTVTPVTVIKAGPCVVVQKKSAAGPDGYDA' A
#
# COMPACT_ATOMS: atom_id res chain seq x y z
N MET A 1 1.96 9.02 12.25
CA MET A 1 2.28 9.02 10.81
C MET A 1 2.12 7.59 10.31
N ILE A 2 1.20 7.36 9.37
CA ILE A 2 0.99 6.03 8.76
C ILE A 2 1.41 6.15 7.30
N ASN A 3 2.35 5.32 6.86
CA ASN A 3 2.77 5.28 5.47
C ASN A 3 1.82 4.34 4.70
N GLY A 4 1.18 4.85 3.65
CA GLY A 4 0.27 4.09 2.80
C GLY A 4 0.47 4.40 1.33
N ILE A 5 0.19 3.43 0.45
CA ILE A 5 0.22 3.58 -1.01
C ILE A 5 -0.98 2.88 -1.63
N ILE A 6 -1.44 3.37 -2.78
CA ILE A 6 -2.53 2.74 -3.53
C ILE A 6 -1.93 1.65 -4.43
N GLY A 7 -2.56 0.48 -4.43
CA GLY A 7 -2.16 -0.62 -5.29
C GLY A 7 -3.34 -1.50 -5.71
N LYS A 8 -3.17 -2.20 -6.84
CA LYS A 8 -4.15 -3.17 -7.36
C LYS A 8 -3.70 -4.58 -7.04
N LYS A 9 -4.60 -5.41 -6.51
CA LYS A 9 -4.38 -6.86 -6.39
C LYS A 9 -4.22 -7.47 -7.80
N VAL A 10 -3.07 -8.08 -8.05
CA VAL A 10 -2.75 -8.74 -9.33
C VAL A 10 -3.10 -10.22 -9.26
N GLY A 11 -2.74 -10.88 -8.15
CA GLY A 11 -2.94 -12.31 -7.98
C GLY A 11 -2.24 -12.85 -6.75
N MET A 12 -2.19 -14.16 -6.64
CA MET A 12 -1.54 -14.88 -5.54
C MET A 12 -0.48 -15.81 -6.11
N THR A 13 0.61 -16.00 -5.37
CA THR A 13 1.70 -16.93 -5.69
C THR A 13 2.34 -17.41 -4.38
N GLN A 14 3.46 -18.13 -4.45
CA GLN A 14 4.20 -18.58 -3.29
C GLN A 14 5.70 -18.30 -3.44
N LEU A 15 6.35 -17.99 -2.33
CA LEU A 15 7.79 -17.84 -2.23
C LEU A 15 8.39 -19.05 -1.53
N PHE A 16 9.53 -19.50 -2.02
CA PHE A 16 10.30 -20.60 -1.43
C PHE A 16 11.54 -20.01 -0.76
N ALA A 17 11.71 -20.28 0.53
CA ALA A 17 12.90 -19.92 1.27
C ALA A 17 14.01 -20.98 1.11
N PRO A 18 15.29 -20.64 1.40
CA PRO A 18 16.41 -21.59 1.23
C PRO A 18 16.32 -22.86 2.08
N ASP A 19 15.58 -22.81 3.18
CA ASP A 19 15.32 -23.94 4.08
C ASP A 19 14.16 -24.85 3.62
N GLY A 20 13.54 -24.53 2.46
CA GLY A 20 12.39 -25.24 1.91
C GLY A 20 11.03 -24.72 2.38
N THR A 21 10.97 -23.71 3.26
CA THR A 21 9.70 -23.13 3.72
C THR A 21 8.94 -22.46 2.59
N VAL A 22 7.64 -22.74 2.49
CA VAL A 22 6.74 -22.15 1.48
C VAL A 22 5.86 -21.08 2.13
N THR A 23 5.92 -19.86 1.63
CA THR A 23 5.08 -18.75 2.08
C THR A 23 4.12 -18.29 0.98
N PRO A 24 2.80 -18.42 1.13
CA PRO A 24 1.83 -17.90 0.17
C PRO A 24 1.79 -16.37 0.26
N VAL A 25 1.78 -15.69 -0.89
CA VAL A 25 1.84 -14.23 -0.98
C VAL A 25 0.83 -13.69 -1.99
N THR A 26 0.37 -12.46 -1.76
CA THR A 26 -0.45 -11.70 -2.72
C THR A 26 0.41 -10.65 -3.42
N VAL A 27 0.39 -10.63 -4.75
CA VAL A 27 1.09 -9.64 -5.56
C VAL A 27 0.23 -8.39 -5.68
N ILE A 28 0.78 -7.25 -5.26
CA ILE A 28 0.16 -5.93 -5.41
C ILE A 28 0.97 -5.11 -6.40
N LYS A 29 0.33 -4.60 -7.45
CA LYS A 29 0.92 -3.58 -8.34
C LYS A 29 0.63 -2.21 -7.75
N ALA A 30 1.64 -1.56 -7.21
CA ALA A 30 1.53 -0.23 -6.62
C ALA A 30 2.21 0.84 -7.49
N GLY A 31 1.60 2.01 -7.57
CA GLY A 31 2.21 3.24 -8.07
C GLY A 31 2.40 3.40 -9.59
N PRO A 32 2.83 4.61 -10.02
CA PRO A 32 3.13 5.79 -9.21
C PRO A 32 1.87 6.45 -8.60
N CYS A 33 1.91 6.79 -7.30
CA CYS A 33 0.79 7.39 -6.56
C CYS A 33 1.06 8.89 -6.32
N VAL A 34 0.48 9.76 -7.15
CA VAL A 34 0.62 11.22 -6.99
C VAL A 34 -0.34 11.72 -5.91
N VAL A 35 0.15 12.56 -4.99
CA VAL A 35 -0.67 13.22 -3.97
C VAL A 35 -1.48 14.33 -4.62
N VAL A 36 -2.80 14.25 -4.52
CA VAL A 36 -3.72 15.23 -5.12
C VAL A 36 -4.13 16.36 -4.17
N GLN A 37 -4.19 16.07 -2.87
CA GLN A 37 -4.61 17.02 -1.85
C GLN A 37 -3.96 16.67 -0.52
N LYS A 38 -3.60 17.70 0.25
CA LYS A 38 -3.26 17.61 1.67
C LYS A 38 -4.39 18.24 2.46
N LYS A 39 -4.98 17.52 3.40
CA LYS A 39 -5.99 18.05 4.33
C LYS A 39 -5.33 18.49 5.63
N SER A 40 -5.81 19.58 6.19
CA SER A 40 -5.34 20.10 7.48
C SER A 40 -6.52 20.43 8.39
N ALA A 41 -6.32 20.29 9.70
CA ALA A 41 -7.33 20.60 10.71
C ALA A 41 -7.82 22.06 10.70
N ALA A 42 -6.99 23.00 10.26
CA ALA A 42 -7.34 24.41 10.10
C ALA A 42 -8.06 24.72 8.77
N GLY A 43 -8.13 23.75 7.85
CA GLY A 43 -8.77 23.87 6.56
C GLY A 43 -10.28 23.59 6.61
N PRO A 44 -10.97 23.69 5.46
CA PRO A 44 -12.41 23.49 5.37
C PRO A 44 -12.86 22.06 5.72
N ASP A 45 -11.97 21.07 5.57
CA ASP A 45 -12.24 19.68 5.91
C ASP A 45 -12.19 19.41 7.43
N GLY A 46 -11.48 20.23 8.22
CA GLY A 46 -11.44 20.10 9.69
C GLY A 46 -10.63 18.92 10.26
N TYR A 47 -9.79 18.25 9.46
CA TYR A 47 -8.91 17.16 9.92
C TYR A 47 -7.62 17.01 9.10
N ASP A 48 -6.65 16.25 9.62
CA ASP A 48 -5.36 15.99 8.95
C ASP A 48 -5.37 14.65 8.17
N ALA A 49 -5.07 14.72 6.87
CA ALA A 49 -4.87 13.55 5.99
C ALA A 49 -4.04 13.88 4.75
#